data_AF-A0A4Q3KGX2-F1
#
_entry.id   AF-A0A4Q3KGX2-F1
#
_cell.length_a   1.000
_cell.length_b   1.000
_cell.length_c   1.000
_cell.angle_alpha   90.00
_cell.angle_beta   90.00
_cell.angle_gamma   90.00
#
_symmetry.space_group_name_H-M   'P 1'
#
loop_
_entity.id
_entity.type
_entity.pdbx_description
1 polymer ?
#
loop_
_entity_poly.entity_id
_entity_poly.type
_entity_poly.pdbx_seq_one_letter_code
_entity_poly.pdbx_strand_id
1 'polypeptide(L)'
;MLSHLLRSAAALVVLLIQLPVQASEAEMVLPDVASVSFGDYSGRSLLLAGLLVCAAGIAFGMNIFAKLRALPVHHSMQEISELIYETCKTYLITQGKFILLLEVFIGSVIVFYFGWLRHFDALKV
;
A
#
# COMPACT_ATOMS: atom_id res chain seq x y z
N MET A 1 18.22 -50.43 -4.16
CA MET A 1 18.56 -49.55 -5.31
C MET A 1 17.30 -49.10 -6.06
N LEU A 2 16.44 -50.02 -6.52
CA LEU A 2 15.17 -49.71 -7.21
C LEU A 2 14.23 -48.80 -6.40
N SER A 3 14.10 -49.04 -5.09
CA SER A 3 13.26 -48.24 -4.18
C SER A 3 13.76 -46.81 -3.96
N HIS A 4 15.07 -46.56 -4.08
CA HIS A 4 15.64 -45.21 -3.98
C HIS A 4 15.46 -44.43 -5.28
N LEU A 5 15.58 -45.11 -6.43
CA LEU A 5 15.29 -44.54 -7.75
C LEU A 5 13.80 -44.18 -7.91
N LEU A 6 12.89 -45.02 -7.40
CA LEU A 6 11.46 -44.71 -7.39
C LEU A 6 11.14 -43.48 -6.52
N ARG A 7 11.80 -43.38 -5.36
CA ARG A 7 11.64 -42.24 -4.44
C ARG A 7 12.18 -40.94 -5.02
N SER A 8 13.34 -40.97 -5.69
CA SER A 8 13.89 -39.78 -6.36
C SER A 8 13.07 -39.36 -7.58
N ALA A 9 12.53 -40.30 -8.35
CA ALA A 9 11.60 -40.00 -9.44
C ALA A 9 10.28 -39.38 -8.94
N ALA A 10 9.71 -39.91 -7.85
CA ALA A 10 8.51 -39.34 -7.24
C ALA A 10 8.76 -37.93 -6.67
N ALA A 11 9.92 -37.68 -6.05
CA ALA A 11 10.30 -36.36 -5.56
C ALA A 11 10.47 -35.34 -6.71
N LEU A 12 11.04 -35.78 -7.84
CA LEU A 12 11.15 -34.97 -9.06
C LEU A 12 9.75 -34.63 -9.62
N VAL A 13 8.84 -35.60 -9.64
CA VAL A 13 7.44 -35.38 -10.09
C VAL A 13 6.70 -34.39 -9.18
N VAL A 14 6.86 -34.47 -7.85
CA VAL A 14 6.28 -33.50 -6.92
C VAL A 14 6.86 -32.10 -7.10
N LEU A 15 8.16 -31.99 -7.40
CA LEU A 15 8.79 -30.70 -7.70
C LEU A 15 8.28 -30.09 -9.01
N LEU A 16 7.90 -30.93 -9.99
CA LEU A 16 7.37 -30.51 -11.29
C LEU A 16 5.87 -30.17 -11.28
N ILE A 17 5.12 -30.57 -10.24
CA ILE A 17 3.65 -30.37 -10.10
C ILE A 17 3.36 -29.19 -9.16
N GLN A 18 4.11 -28.09 -9.22
CA GLN A 18 3.69 -26.87 -8.54
C GLN A 18 2.42 -26.32 -9.22
N LEU A 19 1.23 -26.82 -8.84
CA LEU A 19 -0.02 -26.19 -9.25
C LEU A 19 -0.11 -24.86 -8.50
N PRO A 20 -0.21 -23.72 -9.20
CA PRO A 20 -0.55 -22.47 -8.54
C PRO A 20 -1.94 -22.63 -7.94
N VAL A 21 -2.01 -22.67 -6.61
CA VAL A 21 -3.29 -22.50 -5.90
C VAL A 21 -3.68 -21.05 -6.11
N GLN A 22 -4.61 -20.80 -7.04
CA GLN A 22 -5.16 -19.46 -7.25
C GLN A 22 -6.17 -19.17 -6.14
N ALA A 23 -5.68 -18.60 -5.04
CA ALA A 23 -6.51 -17.96 -4.03
C ALA A 23 -6.55 -16.46 -4.30
N SER A 24 -7.74 -15.91 -4.55
CA SER A 24 -7.91 -14.47 -4.72
C SER A 24 -8.06 -13.80 -3.36
N GLU A 25 -7.35 -12.70 -3.11
CA GLU A 25 -7.54 -11.90 -1.89
C GLU A 25 -8.97 -11.30 -1.81
N ALA A 26 -9.65 -11.13 -2.95
CA ALA A 26 -11.04 -10.67 -3.01
C ALA A 26 -12.04 -11.68 -2.38
N GLU A 27 -11.66 -12.96 -2.32
CA GLU A 27 -12.47 -14.03 -1.73
C GLU A 27 -12.20 -14.19 -0.23
N MET A 28 -11.19 -13.50 0.32
CA MET A 28 -10.83 -13.55 1.73
C MET A 28 -11.92 -12.95 2.61
N VAL A 29 -12.43 -13.73 3.56
CA VAL A 29 -13.39 -13.27 4.57
C VAL A 29 -12.61 -12.63 5.70
N LEU A 30 -12.68 -11.30 5.81
CA LEU A 30 -12.09 -10.55 6.92
C LEU A 30 -12.97 -10.72 8.17
N PRO A 31 -12.43 -11.25 9.28
CA PRO A 31 -13.16 -11.30 10.55
C PRO A 31 -13.37 -9.87 11.07
N ASP A 32 -14.42 -9.67 11.86
CA ASP A 32 -14.67 -8.37 12.49
C ASP A 32 -13.49 -8.01 13.42
N VAL A 33 -12.86 -6.87 13.17
CA VAL A 33 -11.74 -6.35 13.98
C VAL A 33 -12.11 -6.14 15.45
N ALA A 34 -13.40 -5.98 15.77
CA ALA A 34 -13.88 -5.91 17.14
C ALA A 34 -13.95 -7.28 17.83
N SER A 35 -14.05 -8.37 17.05
CA SER A 35 -14.10 -9.75 17.57
C SER A 35 -12.73 -10.29 17.99
N VAL A 36 -11.66 -9.65 17.53
CA VAL A 36 -10.28 -10.02 17.89
C VAL A 36 -9.83 -9.18 19.09
N SER A 37 -9.46 -9.86 20.16
CA SER A 37 -8.93 -9.23 21.38
C SER A 37 -7.41 -9.42 21.45
N PHE A 38 -6.70 -8.34 21.76
CA PHE A 38 -5.25 -8.33 22.00
C PHE A 38 -5.01 -8.03 23.48
N GLY A 39 -4.99 -9.08 24.30
CA GLY A 39 -5.03 -8.94 25.77
C GLY A 39 -6.39 -8.40 26.22
N ASP A 40 -6.38 -7.32 27.02
CA ASP A 40 -7.59 -6.66 27.54
C ASP A 40 -8.22 -5.65 26.55
N TYR A 41 -7.57 -5.39 25.41
CA TYR A 41 -8.01 -4.39 24.44
C TYR A 41 -8.62 -5.03 23.19
N SER A 42 -9.73 -4.46 22.72
CA SER A 42 -10.32 -4.84 21.43
C SER A 42 -9.44 -4.35 20.26
N GLY A 43 -9.41 -5.09 19.14
CA GLY A 43 -8.70 -4.67 17.94
C GLY A 43 -9.15 -3.30 17.41
N ARG A 44 -10.43 -2.96 17.56
CA ARG A 44 -10.98 -1.63 17.20
C ARG A 44 -10.39 -0.49 18.03
N SER A 45 -10.29 -0.66 19.35
CA SER A 45 -9.66 0.35 20.22
C SER A 45 -8.19 0.54 19.88
N LEU A 46 -7.48 -0.54 19.52
CA LEU A 46 -6.08 -0.49 19.12
C LEU A 46 -5.89 0.25 17.78
N LEU A 47 -6.75 -0.02 16.79
CA LEU A 47 -6.73 0.68 15.50
C LEU A 47 -7.00 2.19 15.64
N LEU A 48 -8.00 2.56 16.45
CA LEU A 48 -8.30 3.96 16.72
C LEU A 48 -7.15 4.66 17.45
N ALA A 49 -6.53 3.98 18.43
CA ALA A 49 -5.34 4.51 19.08
C ALA A 49 -4.17 4.69 18.10
N GLY A 50 -3.95 3.73 17.19
CA GLY A 50 -2.95 3.86 16.12
C GLY A 50 -3.22 5.04 15.19
N LEU A 51 -4.48 5.27 14.81
CA LEU A 51 -4.88 6.42 13.99
C LEU A 51 -4.59 7.75 14.70
N LEU A 52 -4.81 7.82 16.01
CA LEU A 52 -4.45 9.00 16.80
C LEU A 52 -2.94 9.25 16.81
N VAL A 53 -2.12 8.19 16.91
CA VAL A 53 -0.66 8.31 16.81
C VAL A 53 -0.23 8.82 15.43
N CYS A 54 -0.83 8.32 14.35
CA CYS A 54 -0.58 8.82 12.99
C CYS A 54 -0.93 10.32 12.86
N ALA A 55 -2.08 10.74 13.39
CA ALA A 55 -2.48 12.15 13.40
C ALA A 55 -1.51 13.03 14.21
N ALA A 56 -1.05 12.55 15.38
CA ALA A 56 -0.03 13.22 16.16
C ALA A 56 1.30 13.33 15.40
N GLY A 57 1.69 12.29 14.64
CA GLY A 57 2.85 12.30 13.76
C GLY A 57 2.77 13.37 12.67
N ILE A 58 1.59 13.55 12.05
CA ILE A 58 1.34 14.62 11.07
C ILE A 58 1.49 15.99 11.72
N ALA A 59 0.85 16.21 12.89
CA ALA A 59 0.93 17.46 13.62
C ALA A 59 2.38 17.80 14.02
N PHE A 60 3.12 16.80 14.50
CA PHE A 60 4.54 16.93 14.82
C PHE A 60 5.37 17.30 13.59
N GLY A 61 5.16 16.60 12.46
CA GLY A 61 5.83 16.88 11.19
C GLY A 61 5.59 18.30 10.70
N MET A 62 4.35 18.78 10.78
CA MET A 62 4.00 20.17 10.43
C MET A 62 4.68 21.20 11.32
N ASN A 63 4.74 20.95 12.63
CA ASN A 63 5.41 21.83 13.58
C ASN A 63 6.92 21.92 13.31
N ILE A 64 7.58 20.79 13.03
CA ILE A 64 9.00 20.78 12.68
C ILE A 64 9.25 21.46 11.33
N PHE A 65 8.41 21.22 10.33
CA PHE A 65 8.50 21.90 9.03
C PHE A 65 8.43 23.42 9.19
N ALA A 66 7.48 23.94 9.98
CA ALA A 66 7.34 25.38 10.23
C ALA A 66 8.59 25.96 10.92
N LYS A 67 9.15 25.25 11.90
CA LYS A 67 10.38 25.66 12.58
C LYS A 67 11.58 25.69 11.65
N LEU A 68 11.77 24.64 10.84
CA LEU A 68 12.90 24.55 9.89
C LEU A 68 12.83 25.63 8.81
N ARG A 69 11.63 25.92 8.29
CA ARG A 69 11.41 26.97 7.29
C ARG A 69 11.74 28.37 7.82
N ALA A 70 11.62 28.61 9.12
CA ALA A 70 11.88 29.90 9.75
C ALA A 70 13.37 30.14 10.08
N LEU A 71 14.24 29.14 9.90
CA LEU A 71 15.67 29.30 10.18
C LEU A 71 16.35 30.16 9.11
N PRO A 72 17.33 31.00 9.48
CA PRO A 72 18.06 31.82 8.53
C PRO A 72 18.93 30.95 7.61
N VAL A 73 18.81 31.17 6.31
CA VAL A 73 19.63 30.51 5.27
C VAL A 73 20.48 31.56 4.56
N HIS A 74 21.66 31.14 4.08
CA HIS A 74 22.53 31.99 3.29
C HIS A 74 21.93 32.26 1.90
N HIS A 75 22.01 33.50 1.41
CA HIS A 75 21.35 33.94 0.17
C HIS A 75 21.62 33.04 -1.05
N SER A 76 22.89 32.69 -1.29
CA SER A 76 23.27 31.80 -2.40
C SER A 76 22.68 30.40 -2.27
N MET A 77 22.50 29.88 -1.06
CA MET A 77 21.84 28.59 -0.84
C MET A 77 20.34 28.66 -1.05
N GLN A 78 19.73 29.79 -0.72
CA GLN A 78 18.30 30.01 -0.97
C GLN A 78 18.00 30.01 -2.48
N GLU A 79 18.75 30.78 -3.29
CA GLU A 79 18.54 30.90 -4.73
C GLU A 79 18.61 29.55 -5.46
N ILE A 80 19.62 28.73 -5.14
CA ILE A 80 19.75 27.39 -5.73
C ILE A 80 18.61 26.48 -5.29
N SER A 81 18.20 26.53 -4.01
CA SER A 81 17.08 25.73 -3.52
C SER A 81 15.75 26.09 -4.17
N GLU A 82 15.53 27.37 -4.47
CA GLU A 82 14.32 27.87 -5.15
C GLU A 82 14.26 27.37 -6.61
N LEU A 83 15.40 27.39 -7.32
CA LEU A 83 15.52 26.86 -8.68
C LEU A 83 15.22 25.34 -8.73
N ILE A 84 15.81 24.57 -7.81
CA ILE A 84 15.54 23.13 -7.68
C ILE A 84 14.07 22.91 -7.34
N TYR A 85 13.50 23.68 -6.41
CA TYR A 85 12.10 23.56 -6.03
C TYR A 85 11.17 23.77 -7.22
N GLU A 86 11.35 24.82 -8.03
CA GLU A 86 10.47 25.09 -9.17
C GLU A 86 10.59 24.04 -10.30
N THR A 87 11.79 23.52 -10.55
CA THR A 87 11.98 22.44 -11.53
C THR A 87 11.33 21.13 -11.06
N CYS A 88 11.59 20.72 -9.81
CA CYS A 88 10.97 19.54 -9.20
C CYS A 88 9.45 19.66 -9.10
N LYS A 89 8.94 20.83 -8.72
CA LYS A 89 7.50 21.12 -8.64
C LYS A 89 6.83 20.95 -10.00
N THR A 90 7.40 21.50 -11.06
CA THR A 90 6.87 21.34 -12.42
C THR A 90 6.87 19.88 -12.86
N TYR A 91 7.93 19.14 -12.55
CA TYR A 91 8.02 17.69 -12.78
C TYR A 91 6.95 16.92 -12.01
N LEU A 92 6.85 17.12 -10.69
CA LEU A 92 5.87 16.45 -9.84
C LEU A 92 4.43 16.75 -10.25
N ILE A 93 4.11 17.98 -10.65
CA ILE A 93 2.76 18.33 -11.14
C ILE A 93 2.47 17.58 -12.44
N THR A 94 3.40 17.61 -13.39
CA THR A 94 3.20 16.95 -14.69
C THR A 94 3.07 15.44 -14.54
N GLN A 95 3.90 14.84 -13.68
CA GLN A 95 3.84 13.41 -13.35
C GLN A 95 2.59 13.05 -12.57
N GLY A 96 2.22 13.84 -11.58
CA GLY A 96 1.02 13.64 -10.78
C GLY A 96 -0.22 13.63 -11.66
N LYS A 97 -0.31 14.51 -12.67
CA LYS A 97 -1.42 14.50 -13.64
C LYS A 97 -1.50 13.21 -14.43
N PHE A 98 -0.37 12.66 -14.87
CA PHE A 98 -0.34 11.39 -15.58
C PHE A 98 -0.71 10.21 -14.66
N ILE A 99 -0.15 10.18 -13.45
CA ILE A 99 -0.43 9.14 -12.45
C ILE A 99 -1.91 9.15 -12.06
N LEU A 100 -2.51 10.32 -11.81
CA LEU A 100 -3.94 10.43 -11.49
C LEU A 100 -4.84 9.96 -12.65
N LEU A 101 -4.47 10.25 -13.90
CA LEU A 101 -5.20 9.75 -15.07
C LEU A 101 -5.13 8.22 -15.13
N LEU A 102 -3.95 7.64 -14.93
CA LEU A 102 -3.78 6.20 -14.85
C LEU A 102 -4.56 5.58 -13.69
N GLU A 103 -4.56 6.22 -12.52
CA GLU A 103 -5.27 5.75 -11.34
C GLU A 103 -6.78 5.70 -11.57
N VAL A 104 -7.36 6.76 -12.15
CA VAL A 104 -8.78 6.75 -12.54
C VAL A 104 -9.08 5.69 -13.59
N PHE A 105 -8.20 5.54 -14.59
CA PHE A 105 -8.38 4.52 -15.63
C PHE A 105 -8.34 3.10 -15.04
N ILE A 106 -7.32 2.77 -14.24
CA ILE A 106 -7.16 1.47 -13.61
C ILE A 106 -8.32 1.21 -12.62
N GLY A 107 -8.66 2.20 -11.79
CA GLY A 107 -9.79 2.11 -10.85
C GLY A 107 -11.12 1.83 -11.56
N SER A 108 -11.37 2.48 -12.71
CA SER A 108 -12.58 2.22 -13.50
C SER A 108 -12.65 0.79 -14.04
N VAL A 109 -11.51 0.23 -14.49
CA VAL A 109 -11.41 -1.15 -14.98
C VAL A 109 -11.59 -2.13 -13.82
N ILE A 110 -11.02 -1.86 -12.65
CA ILE A 110 -11.17 -2.67 -11.44
C ILE A 110 -12.65 -2.74 -11.03
N VAL A 111 -13.33 -1.60 -10.95
CA VAL A 111 -14.76 -1.53 -10.60
C VAL A 111 -15.62 -2.27 -11.63
N PHE A 112 -15.35 -2.11 -12.93
CA PHE A 112 -16.08 -2.82 -13.98
C PHE A 112 -15.84 -4.35 -13.90
N TYR A 113 -14.60 -4.78 -13.73
CA TYR A 113 -14.25 -6.20 -13.67
C TYR A 113 -14.81 -6.89 -12.43
N PHE A 114 -14.56 -6.35 -11.23
CA PHE A 114 -15.01 -6.99 -10.00
C PHE A 114 -16.49 -6.75 -9.72
N GLY A 115 -16.99 -5.53 -9.98
CA GLY A 115 -18.39 -5.17 -9.76
C GLY A 115 -19.34 -5.83 -10.76
N TRP A 116 -19.10 -5.64 -12.07
CA TRP A 116 -20.03 -6.13 -13.10
C TRP A 116 -19.72 -7.55 -13.56
N LEU A 117 -18.47 -7.89 -13.91
CA LEU A 117 -18.16 -9.21 -14.47
C LEU A 117 -18.12 -10.30 -13.39
N ARG A 118 -17.47 -10.03 -12.26
CA ARG A 118 -17.35 -11.00 -11.16
C ARG A 118 -18.48 -10.91 -10.14
N HIS A 119 -19.45 -10.00 -10.33
CA HIS A 119 -20.63 -9.83 -9.47
C HIS A 119 -20.30 -9.65 -7.98
N PHE A 120 -19.14 -9.04 -7.66
CA PHE A 120 -18.85 -8.60 -6.30
C PHE A 120 -19.57 -7.29 -6.01
N ASP A 121 -19.95 -7.09 -4.74
CA ASP A 121 -20.51 -5.82 -4.30
C ASP A 121 -19.46 -4.71 -4.50
N ALA A 122 -19.83 -3.57 -5.09
CA ALA A 122 -18.88 -2.52 -5.44
C ALA A 122 -18.14 -1.93 -4.23
N LEU A 123 -18.69 -2.12 -3.01
CA LEU A 123 -18.09 -1.71 -1.74
C LEU A 123 -17.10 -2.74 -1.16
N LYS A 124 -17.05 -3.95 -1.72
CA LYS A 124 -16.09 -5.01 -1.36
C LYS A 124 -14.81 -4.93 -2.22
N VAL A 125 -14.83 -4.14 -3.30
CA VAL A 125 -13.77 -3.99 -4.30
C VAL A 125 -12.91 -2.77 -4.00
#